data_AF-A0A849FZ19-F1
#
_entry.id   AF-A0A849FZ19-F1
#
_cell.length_a   1.000
_cell.length_b   1.000
_cell.length_c   1.000
_cell.angle_alpha   90.00
_cell.angle_beta   90.00
_cell.angle_gamma   90.00
#
_symmetry.space_group_name_H-M   'P 1'
#
loop_
_entity.id
_entity.type
_entity.pdbx_description
1 polymer ?
#
loop_
_entity_poly.entity_id
_entity_poly.type
_entity_poly.pdbx_seq_one_letter_code
_entity_poly.pdbx_strand_id
1 'polypeptide(L)'
;MGYIRKIEKVAGAPLTGISSNALLRTPCGPRRADSIRPGDLVVTRDNGLQPVQVIWKREIDPTEILGRPGNAPVTLNPRAIGPMMPQKPLTLAPDHRVLIPGYQLAAEAAETGGLVEARALAGLNDGSFFDRDARNETFYNFIFDQHEIVVASGLPVASFLPSGAILPRVDETTRSELVRKFPALRSKTAKAFPPVSYPKVPRKDYVQQSA
;
A
#
# COMPACT_ATOMS: atom_id res chain seq x y z
N MET A 1 -10.88 25.44 10.75
CA MET A 1 -12.14 24.67 10.64
C MET A 1 -11.88 23.42 9.80
N GLY A 2 -11.46 22.31 10.42
CA GLY A 2 -11.12 21.08 9.69
C GLY A 2 -12.37 20.28 9.38
N TYR A 3 -12.78 20.23 8.11
CA TYR A 3 -13.82 19.30 7.67
C TYR A 3 -13.25 17.88 7.73
N ILE A 4 -13.61 17.13 8.77
CA ILE A 4 -13.50 15.67 8.78
C ILE A 4 -14.52 15.19 7.74
N ARG A 5 -14.07 14.97 6.50
CA ARG A 5 -14.90 14.35 5.47
C ARG A 5 -15.16 12.92 5.89
N LYS A 6 -16.44 12.56 5.99
CA LYS A 6 -16.89 11.19 6.27
C LYS A 6 -16.31 10.27 5.19
N ILE A 7 -15.46 9.33 5.59
CA ILE A 7 -14.91 8.33 4.68
C ILE A 7 -15.97 7.26 4.47
N GLU A 8 -16.45 7.11 3.24
CA GLU A 8 -17.45 6.10 2.92
C GLU A 8 -16.82 4.70 2.92
N LYS A 9 -17.39 3.79 3.71
CA LYS A 9 -17.01 2.37 3.68
C LYS A 9 -17.69 1.71 2.49
N VAL A 10 -16.92 1.33 1.47
CA VAL A 10 -17.46 0.56 0.33
C VAL A 10 -17.20 -0.93 0.54
N ALA A 11 -18.27 -1.72 0.64
CA ALA A 11 -18.18 -3.15 0.89
C ALA A 11 -17.44 -3.88 -0.25
N GLY A 12 -16.46 -4.72 0.09
CA GLY A 12 -15.68 -5.50 -0.87
C GLY A 12 -14.56 -4.74 -1.58
N ALA A 13 -14.31 -3.47 -1.24
CA ALA A 13 -13.09 -2.77 -1.66
C ALA A 13 -11.85 -3.54 -1.17
N PRO A 14 -10.77 -3.67 -1.98
CA PRO A 14 -9.52 -4.18 -1.47
C PRO A 14 -9.06 -3.30 -0.31
N LEU A 15 -8.67 -3.92 0.80
CA LEU A 15 -8.19 -3.22 1.96
C LEU A 15 -6.69 -2.99 1.80
N THR A 16 -6.36 -1.88 1.14
CA THR A 16 -4.99 -1.48 0.79
C THR A 16 -4.65 -0.10 1.37
N GLY A 17 -3.36 0.18 1.50
CA GLY A 17 -2.79 1.45 1.93
C GLY A 17 -1.84 1.28 3.12
N ILE A 18 -1.14 2.36 3.45
CA ILE A 18 -0.22 2.43 4.60
C ILE A 18 -0.87 3.18 5.76
N SER A 19 -0.60 2.78 7.00
CA SER A 19 -1.15 3.44 8.19
C SER A 19 -0.75 4.92 8.25
N SER A 20 -1.59 5.73 8.90
CA SER A 20 -1.39 7.16 9.14
C SER A 20 0.01 7.52 9.68
N ASN A 21 0.58 6.65 10.52
CA ASN A 21 1.87 6.87 11.19
C ASN A 21 3.09 6.48 10.33
N ALA A 22 2.88 5.82 9.19
CA ALA A 22 3.96 5.36 8.32
C ALA A 22 4.76 6.55 7.80
N LEU A 23 6.10 6.42 7.78
CA LEU A 23 6.97 7.50 7.34
C LEU A 23 7.32 7.34 5.87
N LEU A 24 6.71 8.13 5.00
CA LEU A 24 7.05 8.19 3.58
C LEU A 24 8.35 8.97 3.37
N ARG A 25 9.23 8.42 2.53
CA ARG A 25 10.46 9.09 2.13
C ARG A 25 10.13 10.27 1.19
N THR A 26 10.51 11.48 1.59
CA THR A 26 10.38 12.70 0.78
C THR A 26 11.75 13.38 0.63
N PRO A 27 11.92 14.36 -0.28
CA PRO A 27 13.20 15.03 -0.51
C PRO A 27 13.82 15.64 0.75
N CYS A 28 12.98 16.20 1.62
CA CYS A 28 13.42 16.91 2.83
C CYS A 28 13.35 16.02 4.08
N GLY A 29 13.42 14.70 3.90
CA GLY A 29 13.35 13.72 4.97
C GLY A 29 12.01 12.99 5.06
N PRO A 30 11.86 12.02 5.99
CA PRO A 30 10.64 11.25 6.11
C PRO A 30 9.48 12.07 6.68
N ARG A 31 8.30 11.97 6.06
CA ARG A 31 7.05 12.62 6.51
C ARG A 31 6.00 11.56 6.79
N ARG A 32 5.13 11.79 7.78
CA ARG A 32 4.01 10.88 8.08
C ARG A 32 3.05 10.82 6.90
N ALA A 33 2.51 9.64 6.61
CA ALA A 33 1.55 9.42 5.53
C ALA A 33 0.33 10.36 5.64
N ASP A 34 -0.17 10.60 6.85
CA ASP A 34 -1.28 11.51 7.12
C ASP A 34 -0.95 13.00 6.93
N SER A 35 0.32 13.35 6.80
CA SER A 35 0.79 14.72 6.54
C SER A 35 1.01 15.03 5.06
N ILE A 36 1.03 14.01 4.20
CA ILE A 36 1.22 14.17 2.75
C ILE A 36 -0.06 14.71 2.11
N ARG A 37 0.09 15.61 1.15
CA ARG A 37 -0.99 16.27 0.40
C ARG A 37 -0.77 16.11 -1.11
N PRO A 38 -1.83 16.19 -1.93
CA PRO A 38 -1.66 16.29 -3.37
C PRO A 38 -0.70 17.43 -3.74
N GLY A 39 0.23 17.16 -4.66
CA GLY A 39 1.33 18.05 -5.06
C GLY A 39 2.64 17.83 -4.30
N ASP A 40 2.63 17.18 -3.13
CA ASP A 40 3.87 16.86 -2.41
C ASP A 40 4.72 15.87 -3.22
N LEU A 41 6.03 16.11 -3.24
CA LEU A 41 7.00 15.21 -3.86
C LEU A 41 7.35 14.04 -2.92
N VAL A 42 7.22 12.83 -3.43
CA VAL A 42 7.62 11.58 -2.76
C VAL A 42 8.76 10.95 -3.55
N VAL A 43 9.73 10.36 -2.83
CA VAL A 43 10.81 9.60 -3.45
C VAL A 43 10.27 8.25 -3.89
N THR A 44 10.31 7.98 -5.20
CA THR A 44 9.98 6.68 -5.79
C THR A 44 11.24 5.95 -6.24
N ARG A 45 11.13 4.63 -6.33
CA ARG A 45 12.27 3.75 -6.64
C ARG A 45 12.75 3.92 -8.07
N ASP A 46 11.82 3.94 -9.03
CA ASP A 46 12.15 3.77 -10.45
C ASP A 46 12.11 5.11 -11.21
N ASN A 47 11.40 6.12 -10.69
CA ASN A 47 11.14 7.39 -11.40
C ASN A 47 11.55 8.65 -10.61
N GLY A 48 12.33 8.50 -9.53
CA GLY A 48 12.84 9.65 -8.76
C GLY A 48 11.74 10.37 -7.97
N LEU A 49 11.71 11.71 -8.03
CA LEU A 49 10.72 12.49 -7.28
C LEU A 49 9.41 12.61 -8.06
N GLN A 50 8.32 12.08 -7.50
CA GLN A 50 7.01 12.11 -8.15
C GLN A 50 5.99 12.86 -7.29
N PRO A 51 5.17 13.75 -7.88
CA PRO A 51 4.13 14.46 -7.17
C PRO A 51 2.93 13.55 -6.89
N VAL A 52 2.44 13.55 -5.66
CA VAL A 52 1.19 12.86 -5.33
C VAL A 52 0.03 13.54 -6.06
N GLN A 53 -0.71 12.79 -6.87
CA GLN A 53 -1.83 13.32 -7.65
C GLN A 53 -3.14 13.27 -6.87
N VAL A 54 -3.42 12.14 -6.23
CA VAL A 54 -4.65 11.89 -5.44
C VAL A 54 -4.28 11.07 -4.21
N ILE A 55 -5.02 11.27 -3.12
CA ILE A 55 -4.93 10.43 -1.92
C ILE A 55 -6.29 9.82 -1.66
N TRP A 56 -6.37 8.50 -1.72
CA TRP A 56 -7.54 7.75 -1.28
C TRP A 56 -7.33 7.24 0.14
N LYS A 57 -8.37 7.32 0.98
CA LYS A 57 -8.31 6.86 2.37
C LYS A 57 -9.34 5.77 2.63
N ARG A 58 -8.95 4.76 3.41
CA ARG A 58 -9.85 3.70 3.87
C ARG A 58 -9.69 3.51 5.38
N GLU A 59 -10.78 3.72 6.10
CA GLU A 59 -10.85 3.48 7.55
C GLU A 59 -11.38 2.08 7.87
N ILE A 60 -10.78 1.46 8.87
CA ILE A 60 -11.30 0.24 9.49
C ILE A 60 -11.48 0.47 10.98
N ASP A 61 -12.43 -0.26 11.56
CA ASP A 61 -12.78 -0.22 12.97
C ASP A 61 -12.77 -1.65 13.55
N PRO A 62 -12.80 -1.81 14.89
CA PRO A 62 -12.83 -3.12 15.52
C PRO A 62 -14.00 -4.00 15.08
N THR A 63 -15.15 -3.42 14.73
CA THR A 63 -16.32 -4.21 14.31
C THR A 63 -16.10 -4.87 12.95
N GLU A 64 -15.43 -4.18 12.00
CA GLU A 64 -15.03 -4.76 10.72
C GLU A 64 -13.99 -5.88 10.89
N ILE A 65 -13.05 -5.71 11.83
CA ILE A 65 -12.03 -6.74 12.16
C ILE A 65 -12.69 -7.96 12.80
N LEU A 66 -13.60 -7.78 13.77
CA LEU A 66 -14.33 -8.87 14.41
C LEU A 66 -15.17 -9.66 13.41
N GLY A 67 -15.86 -8.97 12.49
CA GLY A 67 -16.67 -9.62 11.46
C GLY A 67 -15.83 -10.33 10.39
N ARG A 68 -14.61 -9.86 10.13
CA ARG A 68 -13.66 -10.46 9.17
C ARG A 68 -12.23 -10.34 9.70
N PRO A 69 -11.72 -11.32 10.47
CA PRO A 69 -10.38 -11.26 11.07
C PRO A 69 -9.24 -11.11 10.05
N GLY A 70 -9.45 -11.50 8.79
CA GLY A 70 -8.51 -11.27 7.68
C GLY A 70 -8.41 -9.82 7.21
N ASN A 71 -9.25 -8.91 7.73
CA ASN A 71 -9.17 -7.47 7.52
C ASN A 71 -8.31 -6.77 8.58
N ALA A 72 -7.82 -7.48 9.61
CA ALA A 72 -6.89 -6.91 10.57
C ALA A 72 -5.68 -6.29 9.86
N PRO A 73 -5.19 -5.12 10.30
CA PRO A 73 -3.91 -4.58 9.83
C PRO A 73 -2.80 -5.61 9.97
N VAL A 74 -1.81 -5.53 9.08
CA VAL A 74 -0.57 -6.27 9.21
C VAL A 74 0.52 -5.33 9.72
N THR A 75 1.07 -5.64 10.89
CA THR A 75 2.19 -4.90 11.48
C THR A 75 3.49 -5.61 11.17
N LEU A 76 4.45 -4.84 10.64
CA LEU A 76 5.81 -5.25 10.35
C LEU A 76 6.75 -4.50 11.29
N ASN A 77 7.34 -5.23 12.23
CA ASN A 77 8.38 -4.71 13.11
C ASN A 77 9.70 -4.49 12.34
N PRO A 78 10.62 -3.66 12.87
CA PRO A 78 11.92 -3.48 12.23
C PRO A 78 12.61 -4.81 11.94
N ARG A 79 13.15 -4.96 10.72
CA ARG A 79 13.80 -6.17 10.21
C ARG A 79 12.89 -7.40 9.99
N ALA A 80 11.57 -7.22 9.96
CA ALA A 80 10.63 -8.32 9.71
C ALA A 80 10.73 -8.96 8.31
N ILE A 81 11.21 -8.22 7.32
CA ILE A 81 11.33 -8.71 5.94
C ILE A 81 12.78 -9.09 5.62
N GLY A 82 13.72 -8.20 5.93
CA GLY A 82 15.13 -8.45 5.70
C GLY A 82 16.00 -7.49 6.51
N PRO A 83 17.32 -7.54 6.32
CA PRO A 83 18.24 -6.63 6.99
C PRO A 83 17.80 -5.18 6.75
N MET A 84 17.53 -4.45 7.83
CA MET A 84 17.04 -3.05 7.81
C MET A 84 15.66 -2.82 7.15
N MET A 85 14.82 -3.84 6.97
CA MET A 85 13.50 -3.71 6.34
C MET A 85 12.37 -4.33 7.17
N PRO A 86 11.37 -3.53 7.61
CA PRO A 86 11.39 -2.06 7.66
C PRO A 86 12.44 -1.53 8.66
N GLN A 87 12.73 -0.23 8.62
CA GLN A 87 13.64 0.46 9.56
C GLN A 87 12.92 0.90 10.85
N LYS A 88 11.62 1.18 10.74
CA LYS A 88 10.72 1.50 11.85
C LYS A 88 9.49 0.61 11.74
N PRO A 89 8.72 0.42 12.82
CA PRO A 89 7.43 -0.26 12.72
C PRO A 89 6.59 0.31 11.58
N LEU A 90 5.97 -0.58 10.80
CA LEU A 90 5.12 -0.21 9.67
C LEU A 90 3.85 -1.06 9.71
N THR A 91 2.71 -0.37 9.76
CA THR A 91 1.40 -1.03 9.68
C THR A 91 0.81 -0.82 8.30
N LEU A 92 0.39 -1.92 7.67
CA LEU A 92 -0.15 -1.98 6.33
C LEU A 92 -1.54 -2.58 6.35
N ALA A 93 -2.37 -2.15 5.41
CA ALA A 93 -3.59 -2.86 5.09
C ALA A 93 -3.25 -4.24 4.48
N PRO A 94 -4.04 -5.30 4.74
CA PRO A 94 -3.68 -6.67 4.35
C PRO A 94 -3.49 -6.89 2.84
N ASP A 95 -4.18 -6.13 1.98
CA ASP A 95 -4.06 -6.25 0.51
C ASP A 95 -2.99 -5.31 -0.07
N HIS A 96 -2.30 -4.53 0.78
CA HIS A 96 -1.23 -3.66 0.34
C HIS A 96 -0.02 -4.48 -0.09
N ARG A 97 0.65 -4.08 -1.18
CA ARG A 97 1.78 -4.84 -1.72
C ARG A 97 3.12 -4.25 -1.30
N VAL A 98 3.96 -5.13 -0.78
CA VAL A 98 5.35 -4.88 -0.42
C VAL A 98 6.24 -5.42 -1.53
N LEU A 99 7.26 -4.67 -1.93
CA LEU A 99 8.27 -5.16 -2.85
C LEU A 99 9.31 -5.96 -2.07
N ILE A 100 9.33 -7.27 -2.31
CA ILE A 100 10.26 -8.23 -1.72
C ILE A 100 11.49 -8.37 -2.64
N PRO A 101 12.71 -8.31 -2.10
CA PRO A 101 13.93 -8.57 -2.87
C PRO A 101 13.94 -9.97 -3.49
N GLY A 102 14.46 -10.09 -4.71
CA GLY A 102 14.45 -11.35 -5.46
C GLY A 102 15.13 -12.53 -4.76
N TYR A 103 16.19 -12.30 -3.98
CA TYR A 103 16.86 -13.38 -3.23
C TYR A 103 15.97 -14.09 -2.18
N GLN A 104 14.83 -13.48 -1.83
CA GLN A 104 13.82 -14.07 -0.93
C GLN A 104 12.66 -14.72 -1.70
N LEU A 105 12.75 -14.84 -3.02
CA LEU A 105 11.68 -15.32 -3.88
C LEU A 105 12.13 -16.52 -4.72
N ALA A 106 11.18 -17.34 -5.12
CA ALA A 106 11.40 -18.43 -6.06
C ALA A 106 11.83 -17.92 -7.45
N ALA A 107 12.44 -18.80 -8.26
CA ALA A 107 13.27 -18.48 -9.42
C ALA A 107 12.70 -17.44 -10.40
N GLU A 108 11.38 -17.43 -10.67
CA GLU A 108 10.77 -16.50 -11.65
C GLU A 108 10.81 -15.02 -11.21
N ALA A 109 10.83 -14.73 -9.90
CA ALA A 109 10.89 -13.37 -9.36
C ALA A 109 12.27 -13.03 -8.76
N ALA A 110 13.22 -13.96 -8.84
CA ALA A 110 14.53 -13.82 -8.21
C ALA A 110 15.41 -12.73 -8.84
N GLU A 111 15.21 -12.42 -10.12
CA GLU A 111 16.03 -11.45 -10.84
C GLU A 111 15.64 -10.00 -10.57
N THR A 112 14.35 -9.71 -10.35
CA THR A 112 13.83 -8.33 -10.26
C THR A 112 13.18 -8.00 -8.92
N GLY A 113 12.86 -9.01 -8.10
CA GLY A 113 11.99 -8.86 -6.93
C GLY A 113 10.51 -8.92 -7.30
N GLY A 114 9.65 -8.95 -6.29
CA GLY A 114 8.24 -9.25 -6.49
C GLY A 114 7.32 -8.58 -5.48
N LEU A 115 6.10 -8.28 -5.91
CA LEU A 115 5.08 -7.64 -5.08
C LEU A 115 4.25 -8.68 -4.34
N VAL A 116 4.45 -8.76 -3.03
CA VAL A 116 3.74 -9.68 -2.13
C VAL A 116 2.75 -8.89 -1.27
N GLU A 117 1.54 -9.41 -1.10
CA GLU A 117 0.52 -8.78 -0.24
C GLU A 117 0.91 -8.89 1.24
N ALA A 118 0.65 -7.86 2.04
CA ALA A 118 1.00 -7.84 3.45
C ALA A 118 0.41 -9.03 4.22
N ARG A 119 -0.82 -9.47 3.89
CA ARG A 119 -1.44 -10.67 4.46
C ARG A 119 -0.62 -11.95 4.25
N ALA A 120 0.09 -12.04 3.12
CA ALA A 120 0.93 -13.17 2.79
C ALA A 120 2.25 -13.15 3.57
N LEU A 121 2.62 -12.00 4.16
CA LEU A 121 3.81 -11.85 4.99
C LEU A 121 3.52 -12.14 6.47
N ALA A 122 2.28 -11.92 6.92
CA ALA A 122 1.89 -12.16 8.30
C ALA A 122 2.11 -13.62 8.73
N GLY A 123 2.67 -13.81 9.92
CA GLY A 123 2.95 -15.11 10.53
C GLY A 123 4.10 -15.89 9.89
N LEU A 124 4.94 -15.25 9.07
CA LEU A 124 6.18 -15.85 8.57
C LEU A 124 7.31 -15.77 9.60
N ASN A 125 7.30 -14.74 10.44
CA ASN A 125 8.17 -14.60 11.61
C ASN A 125 7.51 -13.73 12.68
N ASP A 126 8.11 -13.69 13.87
CA ASP A 126 7.66 -12.90 15.02
C ASP A 126 7.58 -11.39 14.75
N GLY A 127 8.29 -10.90 13.72
CA GLY A 127 8.25 -9.50 13.30
C GLY A 127 7.06 -9.15 12.40
N SER A 128 6.25 -10.11 11.98
CA SER A 128 5.17 -9.91 10.99
C SER A 128 3.87 -10.56 11.46
N PHE A 129 2.84 -9.78 11.78
CA PHE A 129 1.61 -10.34 12.35
C PHE A 129 0.38 -9.51 12.03
N PHE A 130 -0.79 -10.16 12.13
CA PHE A 130 -2.08 -9.47 12.12
C PHE A 130 -2.33 -8.80 13.47
N ASP A 131 -2.55 -7.50 13.47
CA ASP A 131 -2.96 -6.74 14.66
C ASP A 131 -4.50 -6.81 14.81
N ARG A 132 -4.96 -7.85 15.49
CA ARG A 132 -6.40 -8.10 15.69
C ARG A 132 -7.03 -7.22 16.78
N ASP A 133 -6.19 -6.58 17.59
CA ASP A 133 -6.60 -5.65 18.66
C ASP A 133 -6.55 -4.19 18.21
N ALA A 134 -6.23 -3.96 16.93
CA ALA A 134 -6.24 -2.64 16.33
C ALA A 134 -7.58 -1.95 16.56
N ARG A 135 -7.48 -0.67 16.96
CA ARG A 135 -8.64 0.21 17.10
C ARG A 135 -9.05 0.75 15.72
N ASN A 136 -9.41 2.02 15.67
CA ASN A 136 -9.65 2.68 14.40
C ASN A 136 -8.31 2.96 13.72
N GLU A 137 -8.13 2.47 12.50
CA GLU A 137 -6.95 2.70 11.69
C GLU A 137 -7.36 3.31 10.35
N THR A 138 -6.54 4.24 9.84
CA THR A 138 -6.76 4.88 8.54
C THR A 138 -5.61 4.55 7.61
N PHE A 139 -5.93 3.89 6.51
CA PHE A 139 -4.97 3.57 5.47
C PHE A 139 -4.99 4.61 4.36
N TYR A 140 -3.79 5.06 4.00
CA TYR A 140 -3.53 6.06 2.98
C TYR A 140 -3.02 5.39 1.71
N ASN A 141 -3.68 5.66 0.59
CA ASN A 141 -3.35 5.19 -0.74
C ASN A 141 -2.93 6.39 -1.58
N PHE A 142 -1.69 6.36 -2.06
CA PHE A 142 -1.11 7.44 -2.86
C PHE A 142 -1.21 7.07 -4.34
N ILE A 143 -1.73 7.98 -5.15
CA ILE A 143 -1.84 7.84 -6.59
C ILE A 143 -0.94 8.90 -7.23
N PHE A 144 -0.09 8.49 -8.16
CA PHE A 144 0.80 9.36 -8.94
C PHE A 144 0.31 9.46 -10.39
N ASP A 145 1.13 9.89 -11.34
CA ASP A 145 0.77 9.85 -12.76
C ASP A 145 0.88 8.44 -13.37
N GLN A 146 1.65 7.58 -12.71
CA GLN A 146 1.78 6.16 -12.98
C GLN A 146 1.90 5.38 -11.66
N HIS A 147 1.91 4.05 -11.73
CA HIS A 147 2.09 3.21 -10.55
C HIS A 147 3.55 3.27 -10.13
N GLU A 148 3.81 3.52 -8.86
CA GLU A 148 5.15 3.77 -8.33
C GLU A 148 5.47 2.81 -7.19
N ILE A 149 6.75 2.55 -6.95
CA ILE A 149 7.22 1.98 -5.69
C ILE A 149 7.72 3.11 -4.81
N VAL A 150 7.07 3.33 -3.66
CA VAL A 150 7.46 4.33 -2.66
C VAL A 150 8.13 3.66 -1.47
N VAL A 151 8.86 4.43 -0.66
CA VAL A 151 9.50 3.90 0.56
C VAL A 151 8.74 4.38 1.79
N ALA A 152 8.12 3.44 2.51
CA ALA A 152 7.39 3.68 3.76
C ALA A 152 8.14 3.03 4.93
N SER A 153 8.55 3.82 5.92
CA SER A 153 9.33 3.38 7.09
C SER A 153 10.56 2.53 6.73
N GLY A 154 11.19 2.82 5.59
CA GLY A 154 12.36 2.09 5.07
C GLY A 154 12.04 0.83 4.26
N LEU A 155 10.76 0.48 4.09
CA LEU A 155 10.32 -0.65 3.28
C LEU A 155 9.75 -0.16 1.93
N PRO A 156 10.21 -0.71 0.79
CA PRO A 156 9.61 -0.40 -0.51
C PRO A 156 8.21 -1.04 -0.63
N VAL A 157 7.21 -0.22 -0.93
CA VAL A 157 5.80 -0.62 -1.06
C VAL A 157 5.18 -0.01 -2.31
N ALA A 158 4.19 -0.68 -2.88
CA ALA A 158 3.51 -0.22 -4.08
C ALA A 158 2.57 0.95 -3.76
N SER A 159 2.55 1.97 -4.62
CA SER A 159 1.49 2.98 -4.64
C SER A 159 0.17 2.35 -5.08
N PHE A 160 -0.93 3.11 -5.01
CA PHE A 160 -2.20 2.57 -5.47
C PHE A 160 -2.27 2.54 -6.99
N LEU A 161 -2.60 1.37 -7.55
CA LEU A 161 -2.85 1.15 -8.97
C LEU A 161 -4.36 1.24 -9.24
N PRO A 162 -4.89 2.39 -9.71
CA PRO A 162 -6.29 2.50 -10.07
C PRO A 162 -6.61 1.64 -11.29
N SER A 163 -7.81 1.09 -11.31
CA SER A 163 -8.34 0.33 -12.45
C SER A 163 -9.85 0.48 -12.52
N GLY A 164 -10.44 0.27 -13.70
CA GLY A 164 -11.89 0.27 -13.88
C GLY A 164 -12.61 -0.77 -13.01
N ALA A 165 -11.91 -1.83 -12.56
CA ALA A 165 -12.45 -2.83 -11.64
C ALA A 165 -12.51 -2.35 -10.18
N ILE A 166 -11.58 -1.47 -9.77
CA ILE A 166 -11.49 -0.96 -8.40
C ILE A 166 -12.26 0.34 -8.24
N LEU A 167 -12.38 1.17 -9.29
CA LEU A 167 -13.08 2.46 -9.22
C LEU A 167 -14.49 2.40 -8.61
N PRO A 168 -15.36 1.41 -8.90
CA PRO A 168 -16.67 1.31 -8.26
C PRO A 168 -16.60 1.09 -6.74
N ARG A 169 -15.44 0.70 -6.22
CA ARG A 169 -15.17 0.41 -4.80
C ARG A 169 -14.45 1.54 -4.06
N VAL A 170 -14.15 2.63 -4.77
CA VAL A 170 -13.60 3.87 -4.22
C VAL A 170 -14.78 4.80 -3.91
N ASP A 171 -14.69 5.59 -2.84
CA ASP A 171 -15.73 6.55 -2.47
C ASP A 171 -16.00 7.55 -3.61
N GLU A 172 -17.22 8.07 -3.69
CA GLU A 172 -17.64 8.89 -4.84
C GLU A 172 -16.73 10.10 -5.07
N THR A 173 -16.29 10.75 -3.98
CA THR A 173 -15.46 11.95 -4.06
C THR A 173 -14.12 11.63 -4.71
N THR A 174 -13.43 10.62 -4.19
CA THR A 174 -12.13 10.19 -4.72
C THR A 174 -12.28 9.61 -6.12
N ARG A 175 -13.35 8.85 -6.40
CA ARG A 175 -13.65 8.30 -7.73
C ARG A 175 -13.82 9.40 -8.78
N SER A 176 -14.61 10.43 -8.47
CA SER A 176 -14.80 11.58 -9.34
C SER A 176 -13.48 12.33 -9.60
N GLU A 177 -12.63 12.47 -8.58
CA GLU A 177 -11.31 13.07 -8.74
C GLU A 177 -10.37 12.23 -9.61
N LEU A 178 -10.30 10.92 -9.39
CA LEU A 178 -9.51 9.99 -10.20
C LEU A 178 -9.96 10.00 -11.66
N VAL A 179 -11.25 9.98 -11.92
CA VAL A 179 -11.80 10.02 -13.29
C VAL A 179 -11.54 11.38 -13.96
N ARG A 180 -11.52 12.48 -13.20
CA ARG A 180 -11.15 13.81 -13.71
C ARG A 180 -9.67 13.89 -14.09
N LYS A 181 -8.77 13.38 -13.24
CA LYS A 181 -7.32 13.41 -13.47
C LYS A 181 -6.85 12.36 -14.49
N PHE A 182 -7.51 11.20 -14.50
CA PHE A 182 -7.18 10.08 -15.37
C PHE A 182 -8.44 9.62 -16.14
N PRO A 183 -8.87 10.36 -17.17
CA PRO A 183 -10.11 10.07 -17.91
C PRO A 183 -10.17 8.66 -18.49
N ALA A 184 -9.01 8.05 -18.80
CA ALA A 184 -8.91 6.69 -19.32
C ALA A 184 -9.50 5.64 -18.36
N LEU A 185 -9.55 5.92 -17.05
CA LEU A 185 -10.13 5.00 -16.05
C LEU A 185 -11.65 4.79 -16.21
N ARG A 186 -12.35 5.63 -16.99
CA ARG A 186 -13.78 5.43 -17.31
C ARG A 186 -14.03 4.14 -18.10
N SER A 187 -13.05 3.69 -18.87
CA SER A 187 -13.15 2.47 -19.65
C SER A 187 -12.61 1.28 -18.84
N LYS A 188 -13.36 0.18 -18.82
CA LYS A 188 -12.89 -1.10 -18.23
C LYS A 188 -11.77 -1.75 -19.06
N THR A 189 -11.56 -1.31 -20.31
CA THR A 189 -10.66 -1.94 -21.29
C THR A 189 -9.53 -1.02 -21.78
N ALA A 190 -9.56 0.28 -21.47
CA ALA A 190 -8.44 1.16 -21.82
C ALA A 190 -7.18 0.71 -21.09
N LYS A 191 -6.00 0.87 -21.73
CA LYS A 191 -4.68 0.59 -21.14
C LYS A 191 -4.65 1.16 -19.73
N ALA A 192 -4.84 0.26 -18.77
CA ALA A 192 -4.99 0.59 -17.38
C ALA A 192 -3.72 1.31 -16.96
N PHE A 193 -3.89 2.44 -16.29
CA PHE A 193 -2.86 3.25 -15.62
C PHE A 193 -1.50 2.54 -15.49
N PRO A 194 -0.40 3.11 -16.01
CA PRO A 194 0.84 2.35 -16.26
C PRO A 194 1.32 1.62 -14.99
N PRO A 195 1.42 0.27 -14.99
CA PRO A 195 1.84 -0.47 -13.82
C PRO A 195 3.37 -0.48 -13.70
N VAL A 196 3.88 -0.58 -12.47
CA VAL A 196 5.28 -0.97 -12.21
C VAL A 196 5.61 -2.32 -12.85
N SER A 197 6.89 -2.53 -13.17
CA SER A 197 7.39 -3.73 -13.84
C SER A 197 7.53 -4.97 -12.94
N TYR A 198 7.30 -4.83 -11.63
CA TYR A 198 7.45 -5.94 -10.69
C TYR A 198 6.24 -6.91 -10.75
N PRO A 199 6.47 -8.23 -10.90
CA PRO A 199 5.40 -9.21 -10.91
C PRO A 199 4.71 -9.29 -9.54
N LYS A 200 3.45 -9.71 -9.54
CA LYS A 200 2.74 -10.07 -8.30
C LYS A 200 3.15 -11.48 -7.91
N VAL A 201 3.51 -11.67 -6.65
CA VAL A 201 4.04 -12.95 -6.17
C VAL A 201 3.14 -13.51 -5.07
N PRO A 202 2.65 -14.76 -5.18
CA PRO A 202 1.85 -15.40 -4.16
C PRO A 202 2.71 -15.87 -2.99
N ARG A 203 2.09 -16.10 -1.82
CA ARG A 203 2.79 -16.52 -0.59
C ARG A 203 3.72 -17.73 -0.78
N LYS A 204 3.30 -18.73 -1.56
CA LYS A 204 4.03 -19.98 -1.78
C LYS A 204 5.43 -19.78 -2.39
N ASP A 205 5.65 -18.65 -3.04
CA ASP A 205 6.89 -18.35 -3.74
C ASP A 205 7.80 -17.44 -2.90
N TYR A 206 7.41 -17.12 -1.66
CA TYR A 206 8.24 -16.44 -0.66
C TYR A 206 9.13 -17.47 0.06
N VAL A 207 10.42 -17.42 -0.23
CA VAL A 207 11.45 -18.29 0.34
C VAL A 207 12.11 -17.56 1.50
N GLN A 208 11.63 -17.79 2.71
CA GLN A 208 12.31 -17.29 3.89
C GLN A 208 13.52 -18.17 4.16
N GLN A 209 14.73 -17.68 3.84
CA GLN A 209 15.94 -18.32 4.30
C GLN A 209 16.00 -18.14 5.82
N SER A 210 15.93 -19.25 6.56
CA SER A 210 16.24 -19.26 7.99
C SER A 210 17.64 -18.68 8.18
N ALA A 211 17.73 -17.55 8.88
CA ALA A 211 19.00 -17.04 9.39
C ALA A 211 19.46 -17.87 10.58
#